data_AF-A0A9D2FWC3-F1
#
_entry.id   AF-A0A9D2FWC3-F1
#
_cell.length_a   1.000
_cell.length_b   1.000
_cell.length_c   1.000
_cell.angle_alpha   90.00
_cell.angle_beta   90.00
_cell.angle_gamma   90.00
#
_symmetry.space_group_name_H-M   'P 1'
#
loop_
_entity.id
_entity.type
_entity.pdbx_description
1 polymer ?
#
loop_
_entity_poly.entity_id
_entity_poly.type
_entity_poly.pdbx_seq_one_letter_code
_entity_poly.pdbx_strand_id
1 'polypeptide(L)'
;MKTIKRFSLLSILLAPLFAVLFLFVGASSSISTSSASTVSGLTYVDHWSDGDAYTHNLLSHRYGITAEQLDGFLDSTGIAYDKNRINGKFLLEWSQKSGLDVRAIVAIAQMESSYGTAGVATKSGANMFGYGAFDSNPDNATNYNDENAVVALTKQTIINNRNETFKIQDEKAQKHAKGTLNVASDGGVYFTDTSGSGKRRAEVMEKLDKWIDDHGGTPKAPKNTPKTRDGGGVTSGDIPAGYSLTKAINTFGYSAGTYPWGQCTWFVWNRAKELGITFDPYMGNGGDWKYKAGFTTTNTPTEHSAVCFSPGQAGADLTYGHIAFVEQVKSDGTILISESNAQGLGVISYRIFDATTAKQLTYVIGK
;
A
#
# COMPACT_ATOMS: atom_id res chain seq x y z
N MET A 1 -26.61 59.34 -51.42
CA MET A 1 -25.50 60.05 -50.75
C MET A 1 -24.44 59.04 -50.36
N LYS A 2 -23.26 59.14 -50.99
CA LYS A 2 -21.87 58.80 -50.55
C LYS A 2 -21.65 57.54 -49.69
N THR A 3 -20.75 56.59 -49.95
CA THR A 3 -19.84 56.27 -51.08
C THR A 3 -19.23 54.89 -50.78
N ILE A 4 -18.85 54.20 -51.85
CA ILE A 4 -18.14 52.91 -51.96
C ILE A 4 -16.71 52.98 -51.36
N LYS A 5 -16.17 51.86 -50.84
CA LYS A 5 -14.93 51.22 -51.37
C LYS A 5 -14.48 49.96 -50.59
N ARG A 6 -14.28 48.90 -51.39
CA ARG A 6 -13.46 47.71 -51.16
C ARG A 6 -11.99 48.11 -50.93
N PHE A 7 -11.18 47.30 -50.25
CA PHE A 7 -10.06 46.54 -50.83
C PHE A 7 -9.24 45.81 -49.76
N SER A 8 -8.88 44.58 -50.11
CA SER A 8 -7.85 43.74 -49.51
C SER A 8 -6.46 44.35 -49.77
N LEU A 9 -5.46 44.15 -48.89
CA LEU A 9 -4.15 43.58 -49.27
C LEU A 9 -3.19 43.37 -48.07
N LEU A 10 -2.57 42.20 -48.14
CA LEU A 10 -1.32 41.68 -47.59
C LEU A 10 -0.13 42.68 -47.50
N SER A 11 0.83 42.38 -46.60
CA SER A 11 2.31 42.61 -46.63
C SER A 11 2.83 43.36 -45.38
N ILE A 12 3.50 42.71 -44.42
CA ILE A 12 4.96 42.41 -44.35
C ILE A 12 5.81 43.56 -43.75
N LEU A 13 6.61 43.15 -42.73
CA LEU A 13 7.92 43.65 -42.27
C LEU A 13 8.04 44.58 -41.04
N LEU A 14 9.02 44.17 -40.22
CA LEU A 14 9.87 44.86 -39.24
C LEU A 14 9.38 45.08 -37.80
N ALA A 15 9.95 44.24 -36.93
CA ALA A 15 10.26 44.56 -35.54
C ALA A 15 11.17 45.79 -35.41
N PRO A 16 11.21 46.38 -34.20
CA PRO A 16 12.50 46.47 -33.54
C PRO A 16 12.49 45.90 -32.11
N LEU A 17 13.59 45.21 -31.83
CA LEU A 17 14.05 44.77 -30.51
C LEU A 17 13.91 45.89 -29.47
N PHE A 18 13.29 45.57 -28.33
CA PHE A 18 13.70 46.11 -27.04
C PHE A 18 13.95 44.94 -26.10
N ALA A 19 15.23 44.81 -25.72
CA ALA A 19 15.70 43.85 -24.75
C ALA A 19 15.23 44.27 -23.35
N VAL A 20 14.42 43.43 -22.71
CA VAL A 20 14.21 43.47 -21.27
C VAL A 20 14.87 42.23 -20.69
N LEU A 21 16.00 42.47 -20.03
CA LEU A 21 16.79 41.50 -19.28
C LEU A 21 16.01 41.08 -18.03
N PHE A 22 15.29 39.95 -18.10
CA PHE A 22 14.85 39.23 -16.90
C PHE A 22 15.75 38.02 -16.71
N LEU A 23 16.58 38.10 -15.66
CA LEU A 23 17.28 36.98 -15.04
C LEU A 23 16.24 35.96 -14.56
N PHE A 24 15.89 34.99 -15.40
CA PHE A 24 15.24 33.76 -14.94
C PHE A 24 16.32 32.76 -14.54
N VAL A 25 16.56 32.71 -13.23
CA VAL A 25 17.20 31.59 -12.55
C VAL A 25 16.41 30.33 -12.92
N GLY A 26 17.10 29.33 -13.46
CA GLY A 26 16.49 28.05 -13.83
C GLY A 26 15.86 27.38 -12.61
N ALA A 27 14.53 27.44 -12.53
CA ALA A 27 13.76 26.54 -11.71
C ALA A 27 13.66 25.21 -12.46
N SER A 28 14.64 24.33 -12.23
CA SER A 28 14.49 22.90 -12.49
C SER A 28 13.26 22.42 -11.73
N SER A 29 12.18 22.11 -12.45
CA SER A 29 11.00 21.45 -11.94
C SER A 29 11.40 20.03 -11.52
N SER A 30 11.81 19.87 -10.27
CA SER A 30 11.92 18.58 -9.62
C SER A 30 10.49 18.02 -9.47
N ILE A 31 10.15 17.08 -10.35
CA ILE A 31 9.04 16.15 -10.10
C ILE A 31 9.41 15.43 -8.79
N SER A 32 8.77 15.82 -7.70
CA SER A 32 8.89 15.12 -6.43
C SER A 32 8.10 13.83 -6.52
N THR A 33 8.74 12.76 -6.98
CA THR A 33 8.29 11.40 -6.69
C THR A 33 8.24 11.27 -5.17
N SER A 34 7.03 11.10 -4.62
CA SER A 34 6.82 10.87 -3.19
C SER A 34 7.61 9.62 -2.78
N SER A 35 8.63 9.82 -1.95
CA SER A 35 9.44 8.71 -1.44
C SER A 35 8.65 7.97 -0.39
N ALA A 36 7.98 6.89 -0.80
CA ALA A 36 7.29 6.01 0.13
C ALA A 36 8.31 5.37 1.10
N SER A 37 7.93 5.11 2.35
CA SER A 37 8.81 4.46 3.32
C SER A 37 8.03 3.54 4.24
N THR A 38 8.56 2.35 4.51
CA THR A 38 7.83 1.30 5.24
C THR A 38 8.24 1.25 6.71
N VAL A 39 7.34 1.57 7.64
CA VAL A 39 7.59 1.40 9.08
C VAL A 39 6.51 0.53 9.69
N SER A 40 6.90 -0.51 10.45
CA SER A 40 5.98 -1.48 11.07
C SER A 40 5.03 -2.19 10.11
N GLY A 41 5.40 -2.28 8.83
CA GLY A 41 4.61 -2.97 7.81
C GLY A 41 3.54 -2.11 7.15
N LEU A 42 3.57 -0.79 7.35
CA LEU A 42 2.72 0.15 6.66
C LEU A 42 3.57 0.99 5.71
N THR A 43 3.10 1.16 4.48
CA THR A 43 3.73 2.05 3.50
C THR A 43 3.35 3.48 3.84
N TYR A 44 4.31 4.32 4.18
CA TYR A 44 4.07 5.73 4.45
C TYR A 44 4.40 6.61 3.24
N VAL A 45 3.58 7.61 2.97
CA VAL A 45 3.78 8.65 1.96
C VAL A 45 3.59 10.01 2.63
N ASP A 46 4.13 11.07 2.02
CA ASP A 46 3.95 12.41 2.56
C ASP A 46 2.49 12.87 2.45
N HIS A 47 1.87 12.71 1.27
CA HIS A 47 0.45 13.00 1.03
C HIS A 47 -0.23 11.85 0.30
N TRP A 48 0.15 11.62 -0.97
CA TRP A 48 -0.45 10.61 -1.83
C TRP A 48 0.61 9.67 -2.43
N SER A 49 0.23 8.40 -2.65
CA SER A 49 1.08 7.38 -3.27
C SER A 49 1.12 7.50 -4.80
N ASP A 50 0.08 8.06 -5.41
CA ASP A 50 0.03 8.38 -6.82
C ASP A 50 -0.90 9.57 -7.02
N GLY A 51 -0.39 10.65 -7.62
CA GLY A 51 -1.17 11.83 -8.02
C GLY A 51 -1.91 12.56 -6.89
N ASP A 52 -3.14 12.13 -6.64
CA ASP A 52 -4.14 12.73 -5.75
C ASP A 52 -4.85 11.67 -4.89
N ALA A 53 -5.80 12.08 -4.03
CA ALA A 53 -6.57 11.16 -3.21
C ALA A 53 -7.43 10.15 -4.00
N TYR A 54 -7.75 10.43 -5.27
CA TYR A 54 -8.58 9.55 -6.09
C TYR A 54 -7.77 8.37 -6.65
N THR A 55 -6.51 8.61 -6.99
CA THR A 55 -5.54 7.58 -7.41
C THR A 55 -4.72 6.99 -6.26
N HIS A 56 -4.82 7.56 -5.06
CA HIS A 56 -4.15 7.06 -3.86
C HIS A 56 -4.46 5.58 -3.56
N ASN A 57 -3.41 4.78 -3.38
CA ASN A 57 -3.51 3.44 -2.80
C ASN A 57 -3.90 3.55 -1.32
N LEU A 58 -5.09 3.07 -0.98
CA LEU A 58 -5.70 3.15 0.35
C LEU A 58 -4.95 2.35 1.44
N LEU A 59 -3.97 1.53 1.07
CA LEU A 59 -3.05 0.82 1.99
C LEU A 59 -1.73 1.59 2.20
N SER A 60 -1.60 2.79 1.62
CA SER A 60 -0.54 3.74 1.92
C SER A 60 -1.04 4.76 2.96
N HIS A 61 -0.16 5.22 3.83
CA HIS A 61 -0.53 5.99 5.01
C HIS A 61 0.23 7.30 5.05
N ARG A 62 -0.37 8.34 5.58
CA ARG A 62 0.38 9.54 5.97
C ARG A 62 0.89 9.38 7.39
N TYR A 63 2.20 9.56 7.58
CA TYR A 63 2.84 9.29 8.87
C TYR A 63 2.48 10.36 9.91
N GLY A 64 2.33 9.97 11.17
CA GLY A 64 2.25 10.92 12.29
C GLY A 64 0.96 11.73 12.39
N ILE A 65 -0.13 11.30 11.74
CA ILE A 65 -1.47 11.87 11.99
C ILE A 65 -1.84 11.64 13.46
N THR A 66 -2.33 12.69 14.12
CA THR A 66 -2.70 12.67 15.54
C THR A 66 -4.21 12.50 15.74
N ALA A 67 -4.62 12.04 16.93
CA ALA A 67 -6.03 11.91 17.26
C ALA A 67 -6.73 13.27 17.28
N GLU A 68 -6.05 14.31 17.77
CA GLU A 68 -6.55 15.67 17.87
C GLU A 68 -6.82 16.29 16.49
N GLN A 69 -5.97 16.01 15.50
CA GLN A 69 -6.21 16.42 14.11
C GLN A 69 -7.47 15.77 13.53
N LEU A 70 -7.68 14.48 13.82
CA LEU A 70 -8.86 13.74 13.35
C LEU A 70 -10.13 14.21 14.07
N ASP A 71 -10.10 14.40 15.38
CA ASP A 71 -11.23 14.92 16.16
C ASP A 71 -11.61 16.33 15.69
N GLY A 72 -10.61 17.21 15.50
CA GLY A 72 -10.83 18.54 14.97
C GLY A 72 -11.47 18.51 13.57
N PHE A 73 -11.03 17.61 12.70
CA PHE A 73 -11.63 17.46 11.38
C PHE A 73 -13.08 16.99 11.46
N LEU A 74 -13.37 15.96 12.26
CA LEU A 74 -14.73 15.46 12.46
C LEU A 74 -15.67 16.58 12.95
N ASP A 75 -15.24 17.35 13.95
CA ASP A 75 -15.98 18.52 14.45
C ASP A 75 -16.16 19.61 13.38
N SER A 76 -15.16 19.83 12.52
CA SER A 76 -15.21 20.83 11.44
C SER A 76 -16.24 20.51 10.35
N THR A 77 -16.64 19.24 10.21
CA THR A 77 -17.60 18.82 9.18
C THR A 77 -19.01 19.35 9.42
N GLY A 78 -19.35 19.71 10.67
CA GLY A 78 -20.70 20.06 11.08
C GLY A 78 -21.70 18.89 11.09
N ILE A 79 -21.24 17.67 10.82
CA ILE A 79 -22.06 16.45 10.90
C ILE A 79 -22.20 16.08 12.38
N ALA A 80 -23.42 15.83 12.86
CA ALA A 80 -23.61 15.29 14.20
C ALA A 80 -23.15 13.82 14.24
N TYR A 81 -22.37 13.44 15.26
CA TYR A 81 -21.89 12.07 15.46
C TYR A 81 -21.70 11.74 16.95
N ASP A 82 -21.64 10.45 17.29
CA ASP A 82 -21.34 10.00 18.64
C ASP A 82 -19.82 9.90 18.86
N LYS A 83 -19.27 10.82 19.67
CA LYS A 83 -17.84 10.86 20.00
C LYS A 83 -17.36 9.62 20.77
N ASN A 84 -18.26 8.87 21.40
CA ASN A 84 -17.92 7.61 22.05
C ASN A 84 -17.89 6.42 21.08
N ARG A 85 -18.31 6.62 19.83
CA ARG A 85 -18.34 5.60 18.79
C ARG A 85 -17.24 5.82 17.74
N ILE A 86 -17.04 7.06 17.32
CA ILE A 86 -15.97 7.47 16.40
C ILE A 86 -15.28 8.72 16.92
N ASN A 87 -13.96 8.63 17.05
CA ASN A 87 -13.07 9.71 17.45
C ASN A 87 -11.66 9.40 16.93
N GLY A 88 -10.74 10.35 17.04
CA GLY A 88 -9.38 10.25 16.53
C GLY A 88 -8.62 9.05 17.09
N LYS A 89 -8.82 8.70 18.36
CA LYS A 89 -8.21 7.52 18.97
C LYS A 89 -8.68 6.23 18.28
N PHE A 90 -9.99 6.02 18.16
CA PHE A 90 -10.52 4.82 17.50
C PHE A 90 -10.14 4.76 16.02
N LEU A 91 -10.15 5.89 15.33
CA LEU A 91 -9.72 5.97 13.93
C LEU A 91 -8.27 5.51 13.72
N LEU A 92 -7.35 5.93 14.60
CA LEU A 92 -5.96 5.48 14.56
C LEU A 92 -5.82 4.00 14.92
N GLU A 93 -6.53 3.53 15.95
CA GLU A 93 -6.55 2.10 16.32
C GLU A 93 -7.09 1.23 15.18
N TRP A 94 -8.16 1.66 14.51
CA TRP A 94 -8.74 0.98 13.36
C TRP A 94 -7.80 1.00 12.15
N SER A 95 -7.12 2.12 11.89
CA SER A 95 -6.10 2.20 10.83
C SER A 95 -4.98 1.20 11.07
N GLN A 96 -4.48 1.10 12.31
CA GLN A 96 -3.44 0.15 12.67
C GLN A 96 -3.91 -1.32 12.53
N LYS A 97 -5.12 -1.64 13.00
CA LYS A 97 -5.66 -3.02 12.96
C LYS A 97 -6.03 -3.49 11.56
N SER A 98 -6.56 -2.57 10.73
CA SER A 98 -7.03 -2.88 9.39
C SER A 98 -5.94 -2.79 8.33
N GLY A 99 -4.93 -1.94 8.54
CA GLY A 99 -3.95 -1.57 7.51
C GLY A 99 -4.51 -0.59 6.47
N LEU A 100 -5.67 0.02 6.73
CA LEU A 100 -6.27 1.02 5.85
C LEU A 100 -5.85 2.43 6.28
N ASP A 101 -5.61 3.32 5.32
CA ASP A 101 -5.35 4.74 5.60
C ASP A 101 -6.47 5.31 6.47
N VAL A 102 -6.11 5.94 7.59
CA VAL A 102 -7.06 6.60 8.48
C VAL A 102 -7.90 7.64 7.75
N ARG A 103 -7.32 8.31 6.73
CA ARG A 103 -8.06 9.26 5.90
C ARG A 103 -9.15 8.58 5.07
N ALA A 104 -8.88 7.37 4.58
CA ALA A 104 -9.86 6.55 3.88
C ALA A 104 -10.96 6.04 4.81
N ILE A 105 -10.62 5.64 6.05
CA ILE A 105 -11.60 5.24 7.07
C ILE A 105 -12.59 6.37 7.33
N VAL A 106 -12.10 7.60 7.54
CA VAL A 106 -12.95 8.79 7.73
C VAL A 106 -13.85 9.03 6.52
N ALA A 107 -13.29 9.00 5.30
CA ALA A 107 -14.05 9.22 4.08
C ALA A 107 -15.15 8.17 3.85
N ILE A 108 -14.84 6.90 4.10
CA ILE A 108 -15.83 5.82 3.99
C ILE A 108 -16.93 5.99 5.05
N ALA A 109 -16.57 6.18 6.33
CA ALA A 109 -17.57 6.36 7.39
C ALA A 109 -18.49 7.56 7.14
N GLN A 110 -17.96 8.67 6.62
CA GLN A 110 -18.75 9.84 6.25
C GLN A 110 -19.74 9.52 5.13
N MET A 111 -19.24 8.95 4.04
CA MET A 111 -20.02 8.73 2.82
C MET A 111 -20.99 7.56 2.92
N GLU A 112 -20.71 6.56 3.75
CA GLU A 112 -21.59 5.40 3.96
C GLU A 112 -22.75 5.72 4.90
N SER A 113 -22.48 6.48 5.96
CA SER A 113 -23.47 6.58 7.05
C SER A 113 -23.44 7.89 7.83
N SER A 114 -22.77 8.93 7.33
CA SER A 114 -22.59 10.18 8.08
C SER A 114 -22.05 9.90 9.50
N TYR A 115 -20.98 9.10 9.58
CA TYR A 115 -20.35 8.69 10.83
C TYR A 115 -21.28 7.88 11.75
N GLY A 116 -22.10 7.01 11.16
CA GLY A 116 -23.01 6.10 11.89
C GLY A 116 -24.36 6.71 12.25
N THR A 117 -24.70 7.90 11.75
CA THR A 117 -25.95 8.60 12.07
C THR A 117 -27.04 8.47 11.00
N ALA A 118 -26.73 7.82 9.88
CA ALA A 118 -27.67 7.61 8.78
C ALA A 118 -27.85 6.12 8.44
N GLY A 119 -29.03 5.81 7.89
CA GLY A 119 -29.34 4.48 7.35
C GLY A 119 -29.25 3.37 8.40
N VAL A 120 -28.79 2.19 7.96
CA VAL A 120 -28.67 0.97 8.79
C VAL A 120 -27.74 1.17 9.98
N ALA A 121 -26.75 2.04 9.86
CA ALA A 121 -25.75 2.28 10.90
C ALA A 121 -26.34 2.91 12.19
N THR A 122 -27.56 3.44 12.13
CA THR A 122 -28.31 3.93 13.30
C THR A 122 -28.80 2.80 14.21
N LYS A 123 -28.86 1.56 13.69
CA LYS A 123 -29.29 0.39 14.47
C LYS A 123 -28.20 -0.03 15.45
N SER A 124 -28.60 -0.42 16.65
CA SER A 124 -27.68 -0.96 17.66
C SER A 124 -26.92 -2.16 17.10
N GLY A 125 -25.59 -2.14 17.21
CA GLY A 125 -24.70 -3.20 16.73
C GLY A 125 -24.35 -3.14 15.24
N ALA A 126 -25.03 -2.32 14.42
CA ALA A 126 -24.67 -2.14 13.02
C ALA A 126 -23.42 -1.27 12.88
N ASN A 127 -22.55 -1.60 11.93
CA ASN A 127 -21.35 -0.81 11.65
C ASN A 127 -21.61 0.41 10.76
N MET A 128 -20.74 1.42 10.85
CA MET A 128 -20.81 2.66 10.08
C MET A 128 -20.23 2.59 8.67
N PHE A 129 -19.68 1.44 8.27
CA PHE A 129 -18.96 1.26 6.99
C PHE A 129 -19.79 0.54 5.92
N GLY A 130 -21.07 0.26 6.22
CA GLY A 130 -21.95 -0.50 5.33
C GLY A 130 -21.54 -1.96 5.13
N TYR A 131 -20.54 -2.45 5.89
CA TYR A 131 -20.00 -3.79 5.70
C TYR A 131 -21.04 -4.84 6.14
N GLY A 132 -21.31 -5.80 5.25
CA GLY A 132 -22.31 -6.83 5.48
C GLY A 132 -23.76 -6.35 5.35
N ALA A 133 -24.02 -5.09 5.00
CA ALA A 133 -25.35 -4.67 4.58
C ALA A 133 -25.59 -5.10 3.13
N PHE A 134 -26.54 -5.98 2.90
CA PHE A 134 -26.96 -6.38 1.55
C PHE A 134 -28.34 -5.80 1.24
N ASP A 135 -28.65 -5.48 -0.01
CA ASP A 135 -29.98 -5.00 -0.39
C ASP A 135 -31.11 -5.95 0.05
N SER A 136 -30.84 -7.26 0.01
CA SER A 136 -31.76 -8.31 0.45
C SER A 136 -31.77 -8.53 1.96
N ASN A 137 -30.74 -8.10 2.68
CA ASN A 137 -30.61 -8.25 4.13
C ASN A 137 -29.70 -7.15 4.71
N PRO A 138 -30.20 -5.91 4.83
CA PRO A 138 -29.40 -4.80 5.33
C PRO A 138 -28.98 -5.00 6.79
N ASP A 139 -29.78 -5.73 7.57
CA ASP A 139 -29.59 -5.94 9.00
C ASP A 139 -28.43 -6.90 9.32
N ASN A 140 -27.90 -7.60 8.32
CA ASN A 140 -26.69 -8.40 8.49
C ASN A 140 -25.46 -7.55 8.90
N ALA A 141 -25.49 -6.23 8.68
CA ALA A 141 -24.49 -5.31 9.21
C ALA A 141 -24.38 -5.32 10.74
N THR A 142 -25.43 -5.76 11.47
CA THR A 142 -25.44 -5.87 12.95
C THR A 142 -24.57 -7.00 13.50
N ASN A 143 -24.13 -7.93 12.63
CA ASN A 143 -23.23 -9.02 13.00
C ASN A 143 -21.76 -8.57 13.11
N TYR A 144 -21.46 -7.31 12.75
CA TYR A 144 -20.12 -6.76 12.73
C TYR A 144 -20.12 -5.41 13.44
N ASN A 145 -19.40 -5.30 14.56
CA ASN A 145 -19.11 -3.99 15.16
C ASN A 145 -18.18 -3.18 14.25
N ASP A 146 -18.03 -1.88 14.53
CA ASP A 146 -17.24 -0.96 13.69
C ASP A 146 -15.80 -1.44 13.45
N GLU A 147 -15.12 -1.90 14.50
CA GLU A 147 -13.74 -2.42 14.41
C GLU A 147 -13.64 -3.68 13.52
N ASN A 148 -14.47 -4.69 13.77
CA ASN A 148 -14.45 -5.92 12.98
C ASN A 148 -14.87 -5.65 11.54
N ALA A 149 -15.81 -4.73 11.33
CA ALA A 149 -16.26 -4.32 10.01
C ALA A 149 -15.15 -3.67 9.19
N VAL A 150 -14.40 -2.70 9.73
CA VAL A 150 -13.33 -2.04 8.97
C VAL A 150 -12.16 -2.98 8.66
N VAL A 151 -11.83 -3.90 9.59
CA VAL A 151 -10.83 -4.94 9.33
C VAL A 151 -11.29 -5.91 8.25
N ALA A 152 -12.55 -6.36 8.31
CA ALA A 152 -13.11 -7.28 7.32
C ALA A 152 -13.29 -6.63 5.94
N LEU A 153 -13.75 -5.38 5.90
CA LEU A 153 -13.82 -4.54 4.71
C LEU A 153 -12.45 -4.41 4.05
N THR A 154 -11.40 -4.14 4.84
CA THR A 154 -10.05 -3.99 4.27
C THR A 154 -9.56 -5.31 3.67
N LYS A 155 -9.72 -6.42 4.40
CA LYS A 155 -9.29 -7.74 3.91
C LYS A 155 -10.06 -8.22 2.69
N GLN A 156 -11.40 -8.14 2.72
CA GLN A 156 -12.24 -8.70 1.66
C GLN A 156 -12.45 -7.71 0.53
N THR A 157 -12.90 -6.50 0.85
CA THR A 157 -13.29 -5.52 -0.16
C THR A 157 -12.10 -4.83 -0.78
N ILE A 158 -11.14 -4.35 0.02
CA ILE A 158 -10.00 -3.59 -0.50
C ILE A 158 -8.95 -4.54 -1.10
N ILE A 159 -8.54 -5.56 -0.35
CA ILE A 159 -7.45 -6.47 -0.76
C ILE A 159 -7.97 -7.59 -1.68
N ASN A 160 -8.82 -8.50 -1.18
CA ASN A 160 -9.21 -9.69 -1.98
C ASN A 160 -9.96 -9.31 -3.26
N ASN A 161 -10.81 -8.29 -3.18
CA ASN A 161 -11.55 -7.76 -4.33
C ASN A 161 -10.80 -6.68 -5.11
N ARG A 162 -9.53 -6.38 -4.79
CA ARG A 162 -8.63 -5.47 -5.54
C ARG A 162 -9.15 -4.04 -5.68
N ASN A 163 -9.81 -3.49 -4.66
CA ASN A 163 -10.39 -2.14 -4.65
C ASN A 163 -9.45 -1.11 -4.00
N GLU A 164 -8.18 -1.17 -4.36
CA GLU A 164 -7.08 -0.49 -3.66
C GLU A 164 -7.07 1.03 -3.84
N THR A 165 -7.82 1.59 -4.80
CA THR A 165 -7.98 3.04 -4.99
C THR A 165 -9.45 3.38 -5.23
N PHE A 166 -9.86 4.61 -4.92
CA PHE A 166 -11.23 5.06 -5.22
C PHE A 166 -11.50 5.12 -6.73
N LYS A 167 -10.49 5.42 -7.54
CA LYS A 167 -10.56 5.32 -9.00
C LYS A 167 -10.90 3.91 -9.47
N ILE A 168 -10.19 2.90 -8.97
CA ILE A 168 -10.46 1.49 -9.33
C ILE A 168 -11.89 1.10 -8.93
N GLN A 169 -12.37 1.57 -7.78
CA GLN A 169 -13.73 1.30 -7.33
C GLN A 169 -14.79 1.87 -8.30
N ASP A 170 -14.64 3.14 -8.72
CA ASP A 170 -15.54 3.76 -9.71
C ASP A 170 -15.44 3.06 -11.08
N GLU A 171 -14.23 2.76 -11.55
CA GLU A 171 -14.00 2.06 -12.81
C GLU A 171 -14.66 0.67 -12.82
N LYS A 172 -14.63 -0.04 -11.69
CA LYS A 172 -15.31 -1.32 -11.54
C LYS A 172 -16.82 -1.19 -11.48
N ALA A 173 -17.35 -0.16 -10.80
CA ALA A 173 -18.79 0.13 -10.83
C ALA A 173 -19.26 0.37 -12.28
N GLN A 174 -18.47 1.11 -13.08
CA GLN A 174 -18.72 1.33 -14.50
C GLN A 174 -18.64 0.04 -15.33
N LYS A 175 -17.61 -0.80 -15.12
CA LYS A 175 -17.51 -2.11 -15.77
C LYS A 175 -18.70 -3.01 -15.41
N HIS A 176 -19.12 -3.02 -14.15
CA HIS A 176 -20.24 -3.81 -13.68
C HIS A 176 -21.55 -3.37 -14.33
N ALA A 177 -21.84 -2.07 -14.37
CA ALA A 177 -23.02 -1.52 -15.02
C ALA A 177 -23.06 -1.83 -16.54
N LYS A 178 -21.90 -1.98 -17.19
CA LYS A 178 -21.77 -2.37 -18.59
C LYS A 178 -21.76 -3.89 -18.82
N GLY A 179 -21.79 -4.70 -17.77
CA GLY A 179 -21.68 -6.17 -17.85
C GLY A 179 -20.29 -6.68 -18.27
N THR A 180 -19.25 -5.85 -18.18
CA THR A 180 -17.89 -6.18 -18.64
C THR A 180 -16.90 -6.47 -17.49
N LEU A 181 -17.36 -6.50 -16.24
CA LEU A 181 -16.51 -6.80 -15.09
C LEU A 181 -16.13 -8.28 -15.08
N ASN A 182 -14.84 -8.59 -15.09
CA ASN A 182 -14.37 -9.96 -14.92
C ASN A 182 -13.98 -10.18 -13.45
N VAL A 183 -14.85 -10.79 -12.66
CA VAL A 183 -14.61 -10.99 -11.21
C VAL A 183 -13.37 -11.82 -10.89
N ALA A 184 -12.92 -12.70 -11.81
CA ALA A 184 -11.73 -13.50 -11.58
C ALA A 184 -10.43 -12.68 -11.69
N SER A 185 -10.39 -11.68 -12.58
CA SER A 185 -9.20 -10.84 -12.79
C SER A 185 -9.31 -9.47 -12.13
N ASP A 186 -10.48 -8.86 -12.16
CA ASP A 186 -10.75 -7.53 -11.59
C ASP A 186 -11.09 -7.61 -10.10
N GLY A 187 -11.62 -8.74 -9.61
CA GLY A 187 -12.23 -8.82 -8.27
C GLY A 187 -13.66 -8.23 -8.22
N GLY A 188 -14.32 -8.37 -7.07
CA GLY A 188 -15.67 -7.84 -6.86
C GLY A 188 -15.74 -6.32 -6.78
N VAL A 189 -16.91 -5.75 -7.09
CA VAL A 189 -17.18 -4.33 -6.83
C VAL A 189 -17.29 -4.05 -5.33
N TYR A 190 -16.92 -2.85 -4.89
CA TYR A 190 -17.30 -2.37 -3.56
C TYR A 190 -18.71 -1.78 -3.55
N PHE A 191 -19.04 -0.98 -4.56
CA PHE A 191 -20.36 -0.39 -4.76
C PHE A 191 -20.71 -0.42 -6.25
N THR A 192 -22.00 -0.30 -6.56
CA THR A 192 -22.52 -0.30 -7.93
C THR A 192 -22.89 1.09 -8.44
N ASP A 193 -22.87 2.10 -7.58
CA ASP A 193 -23.11 3.50 -7.97
C ASP A 193 -22.08 3.98 -9.00
N THR A 194 -22.58 4.49 -10.12
CA THR A 194 -21.78 4.99 -11.24
C THR A 194 -21.68 6.52 -11.27
N SER A 195 -22.31 7.22 -10.32
CA SER A 195 -22.32 8.68 -10.23
C SER A 195 -21.04 9.30 -9.64
N GLY A 196 -20.02 8.48 -9.35
CA GLY A 196 -18.71 8.94 -8.82
C GLY A 196 -18.62 8.90 -7.30
N SER A 197 -19.08 7.82 -6.67
CA SER A 197 -18.91 7.61 -5.22
C SER A 197 -17.43 7.62 -4.80
N GLY A 198 -16.53 7.04 -5.60
CA GLY A 198 -15.10 7.08 -5.35
C GLY A 198 -14.55 8.50 -5.33
N LYS A 199 -14.93 9.34 -6.31
CA LYS A 199 -14.55 10.76 -6.33
C LYS A 199 -15.01 11.51 -5.08
N ARG A 200 -16.26 11.33 -4.65
CA ARG A 200 -16.77 11.99 -3.43
C ARG A 200 -16.01 11.56 -2.17
N ARG A 201 -15.61 10.29 -2.06
CA ARG A 201 -14.75 9.84 -0.95
C ARG A 201 -13.34 10.43 -1.04
N ALA A 202 -12.77 10.52 -2.25
CA ALA A 202 -11.48 11.17 -2.47
C ALA A 202 -11.52 12.65 -2.07
N GLU A 203 -12.60 13.38 -2.36
CA GLU A 203 -12.80 14.77 -1.93
C GLU A 203 -12.81 14.92 -0.41
N VAL A 204 -13.36 13.95 0.33
CA VAL A 204 -13.28 13.94 1.81
C VAL A 204 -11.84 13.71 2.27
N MET A 205 -11.11 12.78 1.63
CA MET A 205 -9.69 12.54 1.93
C MET A 205 -8.84 13.80 1.67
N GLU A 206 -9.05 14.51 0.56
CA GLU A 206 -8.36 15.77 0.27
C GLU A 206 -8.64 16.85 1.32
N LYS A 207 -9.91 16.99 1.75
CA LYS A 207 -10.29 17.94 2.80
C LYS A 207 -9.61 17.62 4.13
N LEU A 208 -9.55 16.34 4.49
CA LEU A 208 -8.87 15.91 5.72
C LEU A 208 -7.35 16.09 5.61
N ASP A 209 -6.74 15.79 4.47
CA ASP A 209 -5.31 15.99 4.27
C ASP A 209 -4.92 17.47 4.38
N LYS A 210 -5.70 18.35 3.74
CA LYS A 210 -5.55 19.79 3.88
C LYS A 210 -5.77 20.26 5.33
N TRP A 211 -6.77 19.72 6.01
CA TRP A 211 -7.00 20.03 7.43
C TRP A 211 -5.78 19.68 8.27
N ILE A 212 -5.19 18.50 8.07
CA ILE A 212 -3.98 18.08 8.77
C ILE A 212 -2.84 19.08 8.53
N ASP A 213 -2.61 19.53 7.29
CA ASP A 213 -1.61 20.55 6.96
C ASP A 213 -1.86 21.86 7.70
N ASP A 214 -3.10 22.35 7.67
CA ASP A 214 -3.49 23.61 8.31
C ASP A 214 -3.43 23.53 9.85
N HIS A 215 -3.41 22.31 10.43
CA HIS A 215 -3.41 22.05 11.88
C HIS A 215 -2.12 21.34 12.34
N GLY A 216 -0.98 21.92 11.97
CA GLY A 216 0.34 21.49 12.45
C GLY A 216 1.07 20.50 11.56
N GLY A 217 0.42 20.03 10.49
CA GLY A 217 0.99 19.11 9.52
C GLY A 217 1.38 17.77 10.14
N THR A 218 2.26 17.06 9.45
CA THR A 218 2.85 15.81 9.92
C THR A 218 4.36 15.84 9.76
N PRO A 219 5.10 15.07 10.57
CA PRO A 219 6.49 14.75 10.25
C PRO A 219 6.57 14.13 8.86
N LYS A 220 7.72 14.29 8.19
CA LYS A 220 7.99 13.57 6.95
C LYS A 220 7.86 12.07 7.18
N ALA A 221 7.41 11.35 6.14
CA ALA A 221 7.39 9.90 6.19
C ALA A 221 8.77 9.39 6.66
N PRO A 222 8.83 8.50 7.67
CA PRO A 222 10.09 8.04 8.24
C PRO A 222 10.83 7.31 7.15
N LYS A 223 11.91 7.92 6.63
CA LYS A 223 12.78 7.26 5.68
C LYS A 223 13.25 5.95 6.29
N ASN A 224 13.22 4.87 5.52
CA ASN A 224 13.89 3.63 5.89
C ASN A 224 15.39 3.92 6.08
N THR A 225 15.78 4.33 7.29
CA THR A 225 17.19 4.31 7.68
C THR A 225 17.55 2.85 7.89
N PRO A 226 18.58 2.32 7.18
CA PRO A 226 19.22 1.05 7.48
C PRO A 226 19.28 0.79 8.98
N LYS A 227 18.42 -0.09 9.51
CA LYS A 227 18.62 -0.63 10.86
C LYS A 227 19.51 -1.85 10.71
N THR A 228 20.72 -1.76 11.24
CA THR A 228 21.55 -2.93 11.53
C THR A 228 20.82 -3.73 12.61
N ARG A 229 20.25 -4.88 12.24
CA ARG A 229 19.95 -5.95 13.21
C ARG A 229 21.27 -6.61 13.56
N ASP A 230 21.56 -6.85 14.84
CA ASP A 230 22.80 -7.49 15.28
C ASP A 230 23.08 -8.76 14.45
N GLY A 231 24.22 -8.74 13.73
CA GLY A 231 24.67 -9.84 12.87
C GLY A 231 23.78 -10.16 11.66
N GLY A 232 22.87 -9.27 11.25
CA GLY A 232 21.72 -9.66 10.44
C GLY A 232 21.50 -8.94 9.12
N GLY A 233 22.41 -8.09 8.64
CA GLY A 233 22.27 -7.37 7.38
C GLY A 233 21.49 -6.04 7.47
N VAL A 234 21.58 -5.23 6.42
CA VAL A 234 20.94 -3.91 6.31
C VAL A 234 19.56 -4.04 5.66
N THR A 235 18.48 -3.80 6.43
CA THR A 235 17.09 -3.87 5.92
C THR A 235 16.61 -2.55 5.31
N SER A 236 15.85 -2.63 4.21
CA SER A 236 15.25 -1.51 3.48
C SER A 236 13.87 -1.90 2.93
N GLY A 237 12.95 -0.94 2.75
CA GLY A 237 11.68 -1.16 2.03
C GLY A 237 11.83 -1.06 0.51
N ASP A 238 12.84 -0.33 0.03
CA ASP A 238 13.19 -0.24 -1.39
C ASP A 238 14.41 -1.09 -1.73
N ILE A 239 14.57 -1.42 -3.01
CA ILE A 239 15.77 -2.11 -3.50
C ILE A 239 16.99 -1.24 -3.21
N PRO A 240 17.97 -1.72 -2.43
CA PRO A 240 19.15 -0.94 -2.08
C PRO A 240 19.98 -0.51 -3.29
N ALA A 241 20.61 0.66 -3.20
CA ALA A 241 21.43 1.21 -4.27
C ALA A 241 22.53 0.24 -4.73
N GLY A 242 22.67 0.10 -6.05
CA GLY A 242 23.64 -0.80 -6.66
C GLY A 242 23.24 -2.28 -6.65
N TYR A 243 22.01 -2.62 -6.26
CA TYR A 243 21.44 -3.94 -6.46
C TYR A 243 20.23 -3.86 -7.42
N SER A 244 19.86 -5.01 -7.97
CA SER A 244 18.76 -5.13 -8.93
C SER A 244 18.05 -6.46 -8.78
N LEU A 245 16.78 -6.50 -9.15
CA LEU A 245 16.03 -7.75 -9.25
C LEU A 245 16.05 -8.26 -10.69
N THR A 246 16.20 -9.57 -10.87
CA THR A 246 16.07 -10.21 -12.19
C THR A 246 14.68 -9.99 -12.79
N LYS A 247 13.66 -9.93 -11.93
CA LYS A 247 12.27 -9.64 -12.28
C LYS A 247 11.65 -8.77 -11.19
N ALA A 248 10.92 -7.72 -11.58
CA ALA A 248 10.17 -6.92 -10.61
C ALA A 248 9.24 -7.82 -9.79
N ILE A 249 9.25 -7.65 -8.46
CA ILE A 249 8.34 -8.40 -7.58
C ILE A 249 6.94 -7.85 -7.78
N ASN A 250 6.01 -8.73 -8.17
CA ASN A 250 4.60 -8.39 -8.22
C ASN A 250 3.79 -9.44 -7.44
N THR A 251 3.41 -9.09 -6.23
CA THR A 251 2.61 -9.99 -5.38
C THR A 251 1.16 -10.13 -5.84
N PHE A 252 0.74 -9.37 -6.87
CA PHE A 252 -0.56 -9.43 -7.54
C PHE A 252 -0.77 -10.79 -8.23
N GLY A 253 -1.29 -11.76 -7.47
CA GLY A 253 -1.52 -13.13 -7.92
C GLY A 253 -0.83 -14.20 -7.07
N TYR A 254 -0.08 -13.80 -6.03
CA TYR A 254 0.54 -14.74 -5.11
C TYR A 254 -0.51 -15.48 -4.30
N SER A 255 -0.59 -16.79 -4.48
CA SER A 255 -1.55 -17.65 -3.79
C SER A 255 -0.89 -18.95 -3.38
N ALA A 256 -0.76 -19.19 -2.07
CA ALA A 256 -0.27 -20.46 -1.54
C ALA A 256 -1.35 -21.07 -0.65
N GLY A 257 -1.82 -22.28 -0.99
CA GLY A 257 -2.85 -22.96 -0.18
C GLY A 257 -2.34 -23.44 1.17
N THR A 258 -1.02 -23.62 1.30
CA THR A 258 -0.37 -24.25 2.46
C THR A 258 0.51 -23.30 3.25
N TYR A 259 0.76 -22.09 2.73
CA TYR A 259 1.50 -21.04 3.42
C TYR A 259 0.59 -19.82 3.60
N PRO A 260 0.34 -19.35 4.84
CA PRO A 260 -0.57 -18.25 5.08
C PRO A 260 -0.13 -16.96 4.40
N TRP A 261 -1.09 -16.22 3.84
CA TRP A 261 -0.84 -14.97 3.14
C TRP A 261 0.02 -14.01 3.95
N GLY A 262 0.95 -13.34 3.26
CA GLY A 262 1.83 -12.33 3.82
C GLY A 262 2.96 -12.88 4.68
N GLN A 263 2.99 -14.17 5.00
CA GLN A 263 4.09 -14.79 5.74
C GLN A 263 5.36 -14.93 4.88
N CYS A 264 6.51 -15.08 5.54
CA CYS A 264 7.80 -15.30 4.88
C CYS A 264 7.78 -16.49 3.92
N THR A 265 7.21 -17.62 4.35
CA THR A 265 7.06 -18.84 3.54
C THR A 265 6.14 -18.65 2.33
N TRP A 266 5.03 -17.92 2.50
CA TRP A 266 4.12 -17.57 1.39
C TRP A 266 4.83 -16.75 0.33
N PHE A 267 5.63 -15.77 0.74
CA PHE A 267 6.34 -14.91 -0.19
C PHE A 267 7.41 -15.69 -0.95
N VAL A 268 8.31 -16.40 -0.26
CA VAL A 268 9.42 -17.13 -0.90
C VAL A 268 8.91 -18.19 -1.87
N TRP A 269 7.86 -18.93 -1.49
CA TRP A 269 7.24 -19.94 -2.36
C TRP A 269 6.70 -19.33 -3.66
N ASN A 270 6.05 -18.16 -3.60
CA ASN A 270 5.52 -17.51 -4.79
C ASN A 270 6.61 -16.81 -5.60
N ARG A 271 7.55 -16.13 -4.94
CA ARG A 271 8.66 -15.43 -5.58
C ARG A 271 9.53 -16.38 -6.40
N ALA A 272 9.82 -17.56 -5.86
CA ALA A 272 10.53 -18.61 -6.60
C ALA A 272 9.81 -18.98 -7.91
N LYS A 273 8.48 -19.11 -7.89
CA LYS A 273 7.69 -19.47 -9.08
C LYS A 273 7.73 -18.42 -10.17
N GLU A 274 7.86 -17.14 -9.83
CA GLU A 274 7.99 -16.08 -10.84
C GLU A 274 9.23 -16.25 -11.73
N LEU A 275 10.23 -16.97 -11.21
CA LEU A 275 11.52 -17.29 -11.84
C LEU A 275 11.62 -18.76 -12.25
N GLY A 276 10.50 -19.49 -12.26
CA GLY A 276 10.44 -20.89 -12.68
C GLY A 276 10.99 -21.90 -11.67
N ILE A 277 11.21 -21.49 -10.43
CA ILE A 277 11.77 -22.32 -9.36
C ILE A 277 10.64 -22.84 -8.48
N THR A 278 10.74 -24.10 -8.08
CA THR A 278 9.73 -24.77 -7.27
C THR A 278 10.27 -25.18 -5.90
N PHE A 279 9.43 -24.94 -4.89
CA PHE A 279 9.60 -25.45 -3.52
C PHE A 279 8.38 -26.30 -3.16
N ASP A 280 8.58 -27.21 -2.21
CA ASP A 280 7.50 -28.08 -1.76
C ASP A 280 6.46 -27.26 -0.96
N PRO A 281 5.16 -27.55 -1.13
CA PRO A 281 4.11 -26.81 -0.42
C PRO A 281 4.08 -27.07 1.10
N TYR A 282 4.80 -28.07 1.63
CA TYR A 282 4.80 -28.47 3.05
C TYR A 282 6.21 -28.55 3.64
N MET A 283 6.94 -27.43 3.64
CA MET A 283 8.30 -27.34 4.20
C MET A 283 8.35 -26.82 5.64
N GLY A 284 7.18 -26.53 6.25
CA GLY A 284 7.08 -26.04 7.62
C GLY A 284 7.26 -24.53 7.74
N ASN A 285 7.75 -24.09 8.90
CA ASN A 285 8.02 -22.69 9.18
C ASN A 285 9.29 -22.22 8.47
N GLY A 286 9.57 -20.91 8.52
CA GLY A 286 10.71 -20.33 7.78
C GLY A 286 12.06 -21.00 8.11
N GLY A 287 12.32 -21.28 9.39
CA GLY A 287 13.52 -21.97 9.85
C GLY A 287 13.59 -23.48 9.53
N ASP A 288 12.48 -24.09 9.10
CA ASP A 288 12.37 -25.54 8.91
C ASP A 288 12.76 -25.98 7.48
N TRP A 289 12.76 -25.07 6.51
CA TRP A 289 12.96 -25.39 5.10
C TRP A 289 14.30 -26.07 4.81
N LYS A 290 15.34 -25.73 5.59
CA LYS A 290 16.67 -26.36 5.49
C LYS A 290 16.71 -27.84 5.91
N TYR A 291 15.67 -28.34 6.57
CA TYR A 291 15.56 -29.74 6.99
C TYR A 291 14.63 -30.56 6.09
N LYS A 292 14.01 -29.94 5.07
CA LYS A 292 13.10 -30.65 4.16
C LYS A 292 13.86 -31.69 3.33
N ALA A 293 13.50 -32.95 3.49
CA ALA A 293 14.04 -34.04 2.68
C ALA A 293 13.78 -33.81 1.18
N GLY A 294 14.78 -34.12 0.35
CA GLY A 294 14.68 -34.02 -1.11
C GLY A 294 14.99 -32.64 -1.69
N PHE A 295 15.46 -31.69 -0.87
CA PHE A 295 16.06 -30.42 -1.30
C PHE A 295 17.54 -30.38 -0.91
N THR A 296 18.37 -29.82 -1.79
CA THR A 296 19.79 -29.63 -1.51
C THR A 296 19.99 -28.36 -0.71
N THR A 297 20.85 -28.41 0.31
CA THR A 297 21.28 -27.23 1.05
C THR A 297 22.76 -26.93 0.83
N THR A 298 23.13 -25.66 0.98
CA THR A 298 24.52 -25.19 0.89
C THR A 298 24.73 -23.99 1.80
N ASN A 299 25.98 -23.71 2.16
CA ASN A 299 26.40 -22.45 2.80
C ASN A 299 27.05 -21.47 1.81
N THR A 300 27.15 -21.86 0.53
CA THR A 300 27.60 -20.95 -0.53
C THR A 300 26.42 -20.08 -0.99
N PRO A 301 26.50 -18.75 -0.91
CA PRO A 301 25.43 -17.89 -1.37
C PRO A 301 25.10 -18.17 -2.84
N THR A 302 23.84 -18.51 -3.10
CA THR A 302 23.38 -18.92 -4.43
C THR A 302 22.21 -18.03 -4.83
N GLU A 303 22.34 -17.33 -5.95
CA GLU A 303 21.26 -16.51 -6.50
C GLU A 303 20.03 -17.38 -6.79
N HIS A 304 18.84 -16.84 -6.53
CA HIS A 304 17.55 -17.51 -6.68
C HIS A 304 17.33 -18.75 -5.79
N SER A 305 18.11 -18.91 -4.73
CA SER A 305 17.82 -19.87 -3.66
C SER A 305 16.93 -19.27 -2.57
N ALA A 306 16.37 -20.11 -1.71
CA ALA A 306 15.78 -19.65 -0.45
C ALA A 306 16.88 -19.60 0.62
N VAL A 307 16.97 -18.53 1.41
CA VAL A 307 17.91 -18.45 2.54
C VAL A 307 17.15 -18.57 3.85
N CYS A 308 17.53 -19.59 4.62
CA CYS A 308 16.85 -20.04 5.83
C CYS A 308 17.61 -19.57 7.07
N PHE A 309 16.90 -18.93 7.98
CA PHE A 309 17.40 -18.43 9.24
C PHE A 309 16.86 -19.30 10.38
N SER A 310 17.79 -19.81 11.19
CA SER A 310 17.43 -20.50 12.43
C SER A 310 16.73 -19.54 13.40
N PRO A 311 15.98 -20.05 14.38
CA PRO A 311 15.38 -19.19 15.39
C PRO A 311 16.41 -18.27 16.06
N GLY A 312 16.14 -16.96 16.08
CA GLY A 312 17.05 -15.92 16.58
C GLY A 312 18.23 -15.53 15.67
N GLN A 313 18.52 -16.26 14.58
CA GLN A 313 19.60 -15.94 13.66
C GLN A 313 19.27 -14.70 12.84
N ALA A 314 20.18 -13.72 12.75
CA ALA A 314 19.98 -12.49 11.98
C ALA A 314 18.68 -11.72 12.34
N GLY A 315 18.26 -11.80 13.61
CA GLY A 315 17.02 -11.18 14.09
C GLY A 315 15.74 -11.89 13.63
N ALA A 316 15.82 -13.14 13.21
CA ALA A 316 14.68 -14.01 12.94
C ALA A 316 13.86 -14.30 14.21
N ASP A 317 12.61 -14.71 14.02
CA ASP A 317 11.71 -15.09 15.11
C ASP A 317 12.34 -16.18 16.00
N LEU A 318 12.21 -16.05 17.32
CA LEU A 318 12.85 -16.93 18.30
C LEU A 318 12.26 -18.34 18.35
N THR A 319 11.10 -18.57 17.73
CA THR A 319 10.43 -19.87 17.66
C THR A 319 10.47 -20.44 16.25
N TYR A 320 10.11 -19.62 15.25
CA TYR A 320 9.82 -20.09 13.89
C TYR A 320 10.97 -19.90 12.91
N GLY A 321 12.03 -19.18 13.29
CA GLY A 321 13.06 -18.76 12.36
C GLY A 321 12.52 -17.83 11.27
N HIS A 322 13.19 -17.79 10.11
CA HIS A 322 12.75 -16.98 8.98
C HIS A 322 13.22 -17.59 7.64
N ILE A 323 12.56 -17.22 6.55
CA ILE A 323 12.97 -17.61 5.19
C ILE A 323 12.86 -16.39 4.28
N ALA A 324 13.87 -16.19 3.44
CA ALA A 324 13.90 -15.13 2.43
C ALA A 324 14.32 -15.69 1.07
N PHE A 325 14.16 -14.91 0.01
CA PHE A 325 14.58 -15.27 -1.33
C PHE A 325 15.86 -14.50 -1.70
N VAL A 326 16.87 -15.17 -2.23
CA VAL A 326 18.12 -14.53 -2.67
C VAL A 326 17.91 -13.93 -4.05
N GLU A 327 17.89 -12.61 -4.12
CA GLU A 327 17.65 -11.87 -5.36
C GLU A 327 18.91 -11.69 -6.19
N GLN A 328 20.05 -11.44 -5.53
CA GLN A 328 21.32 -11.21 -6.21
C GLN A 328 22.50 -11.63 -5.34
N VAL A 329 23.50 -12.26 -5.95
CA VAL A 329 24.82 -12.50 -5.34
C VAL A 329 25.88 -11.75 -6.14
N LYS A 330 26.59 -10.82 -5.50
CA LYS A 330 27.65 -10.05 -6.16
C LYS A 330 28.99 -10.79 -6.14
N SER A 331 29.90 -10.36 -7.02
CA SER A 331 31.26 -10.91 -7.11
C SER A 331 32.10 -10.73 -5.84
N ASP A 332 31.78 -9.72 -5.02
CA ASP A 332 32.40 -9.49 -3.71
C ASP A 332 31.84 -10.42 -2.61
N GLY A 333 30.83 -11.23 -2.93
CA GLY A 333 30.17 -12.17 -2.02
C GLY A 333 29.03 -11.56 -1.21
N THR A 334 28.73 -10.26 -1.36
CA THR A 334 27.55 -9.66 -0.75
C THR A 334 26.27 -10.18 -1.43
N ILE A 335 25.19 -10.27 -0.67
CA ILE A 335 23.89 -10.72 -1.20
C ILE A 335 22.78 -9.72 -0.94
N LEU A 336 21.86 -9.62 -1.90
CA LEU A 336 20.54 -9.03 -1.70
C LEU A 336 19.53 -10.16 -1.50
N ILE A 337 18.72 -10.03 -0.45
CA ILE A 337 17.54 -10.86 -0.26
C ILE A 337 16.27 -10.01 -0.34
N SER A 338 15.16 -10.63 -0.73
CA SER A 338 13.81 -10.12 -0.54
C SER A 338 13.04 -11.03 0.44
N GLU A 339 12.22 -10.44 1.30
CA GLU A 339 11.53 -11.15 2.38
C GLU A 339 10.18 -10.50 2.70
N SER A 340 9.22 -11.32 3.16
CA SER A 340 7.93 -10.85 3.67
C SER A 340 7.80 -11.15 5.17
N ASN A 341 7.05 -10.32 5.90
CA ASN A 341 6.86 -10.45 7.34
C ASN A 341 8.13 -10.28 8.20
N ALA A 342 9.21 -9.73 7.64
CA ALA A 342 10.37 -9.29 8.41
C ALA A 342 10.18 -7.87 8.99
N GLN A 343 9.38 -7.06 8.30
CA GLN A 343 8.98 -5.70 8.68
C GLN A 343 7.47 -5.57 8.98
N GLY A 344 6.69 -6.64 8.79
CA GLY A 344 5.24 -6.68 9.04
C GLY A 344 4.52 -7.57 8.03
N LEU A 345 3.33 -8.05 8.39
CA LEU A 345 2.61 -9.06 7.61
C LEU A 345 2.29 -8.55 6.20
N GLY A 346 2.68 -9.30 5.17
CA GLY A 346 2.46 -8.92 3.77
C GLY A 346 3.41 -7.85 3.22
N VAL A 347 4.33 -7.35 4.04
CA VAL A 347 5.27 -6.31 3.62
C VAL A 347 6.54 -6.91 3.07
N ILE A 348 6.78 -6.61 1.80
CA ILE A 348 8.02 -6.95 1.13
C ILE A 348 9.08 -5.96 1.55
N SER A 349 10.20 -6.49 2.01
CA SER A 349 11.39 -5.73 2.36
C SER A 349 12.62 -6.43 1.80
N TYR A 350 13.71 -5.70 1.74
CA TYR A 350 14.98 -6.16 1.21
C TYR A 350 16.05 -6.11 2.28
N ARG A 351 17.01 -7.02 2.20
CA ARG A 351 18.17 -6.99 3.10
C ARG A 351 19.47 -7.28 2.37
N ILE A 352 20.51 -6.51 2.69
CA ILE A 352 21.87 -6.82 2.25
C ILE A 352 22.64 -7.51 3.37
N PHE A 353 23.29 -8.63 3.05
CA PHE A 353 24.29 -9.22 3.92
C PHE A 353 25.68 -9.07 3.32
N ASP A 354 26.66 -8.75 4.17
CA ASP A 354 28.05 -8.80 3.78
C ASP A 354 28.49 -10.25 3.51
N ALA A 355 29.62 -10.41 2.81
CA ALA A 355 30.13 -11.71 2.39
C ALA A 355 30.48 -12.64 3.56
N THR A 356 30.82 -12.08 4.73
CA THR A 356 31.18 -12.88 5.91
C THR A 356 29.93 -13.48 6.51
N THR A 357 28.89 -12.67 6.74
CA THR A 357 27.61 -13.16 7.26
C THR A 357 26.92 -14.07 6.27
N ALA A 358 26.92 -13.75 4.98
CA ALA A 358 26.27 -14.56 3.95
C ALA A 358 26.78 -16.01 3.93
N LYS A 359 28.07 -16.25 4.19
CA LYS A 359 28.66 -17.61 4.27
C LYS A 359 28.22 -18.42 5.50
N GLN A 360 27.62 -17.78 6.51
CA GLN A 360 27.13 -18.44 7.73
C GLN A 360 25.65 -18.84 7.60
N LEU A 361 24.96 -18.41 6.54
CA LEU A 361 23.56 -18.72 6.31
C LEU A 361 23.40 -20.07 5.61
N THR A 362 22.21 -20.66 5.68
CA THR A 362 21.87 -21.89 4.98
C THR A 362 20.95 -21.58 3.82
N TYR A 363 21.38 -21.93 2.61
CA TYR A 363 20.63 -21.77 1.38
C TYR A 363 19.99 -23.11 0.99
N VAL A 364 18.72 -23.07 0.60
CA VAL A 364 17.95 -24.21 0.11
C VAL A 364 17.72 -24.03 -1.38
N ILE A 365 18.21 -24.98 -2.18
CA ILE A 365 18.16 -24.92 -3.64
C ILE A 365 16.83 -25.48 -4.12
N GLY A 366 16.00 -24.64 -4.75
CA GLY A 366 14.74 -25.03 -5.37
C GLY A 366 14.94 -25.84 -6.65
N LYS A 367 13.87 -26.48 -7.14
CA LYS A 367 13.88 -27.37 -8.31
C LYS A 367 13.30 -26.75 -9.56
#